data_AF-X1IMF8-F1
#
_entry.id   AF-X1IMF8-F1
#
_cell.length_a   1.000
_cell.length_b   1.000
_cell.length_c   1.000
_cell.angle_alpha   90.00
_cell.angle_beta   90.00
_cell.angle_gamma   90.00
#
_symmetry.space_group_name_H-M   'P 1'
#
loop_
_entity.id
_entity.type
_entity.pdbx_description
1 polymer ?
#
loop_
_entity_poly.entity_id
_entity_poly.type
_entity_poly.pdbx_seq_one_letter_code
_entity_poly.pdbx_strand_id
1 'polypeptide(L)' 'DATLSIGIGQVLFPQAISAELAIPTVLYAIIASFIVFIIVAVRKKIDKKAGIAFIIIYLFSYLLLFILI' A
#
# COMPACT_ATOMS: atom_id res chain seq x y z
N ASP A 1 7.42 12.18 -9.94
CA ASP A 1 6.29 12.86 -10.58
C ASP A 1 5.10 11.90 -10.67
N ALA A 2 4.40 11.73 -9.55
CA ALA A 2 3.23 10.83 -9.41
C ALA A 2 2.40 11.21 -8.19
N THR A 3 3.03 11.83 -7.18
CA THR A 3 2.37 12.43 -6.01
C THR A 3 1.34 13.49 -6.40
N LEU A 4 1.66 14.32 -7.41
CA LEU A 4 0.72 15.31 -7.95
C LEU A 4 -0.43 14.66 -8.74
N SER A 5 -0.16 13.54 -9.42
CA SER A 5 -1.14 12.81 -10.25
C SER A 5 -2.19 12.06 -9.43
N ILE A 6 -1.81 11.48 -8.28
CA ILE A 6 -2.77 10.82 -7.37
C ILE A 6 -3.73 11.86 -6.75
N GLY A 7 -3.21 13.07 -6.42
CA GLY A 7 -4.01 14.14 -5.84
C GLY A 7 -4.98 14.80 -6.82
N ILE A 8 -4.57 15.02 -8.08
CA ILE A 8 -5.43 15.73 -9.06
C ILE A 8 -6.70 14.94 -9.40
N GLY A 9 -6.64 13.61 -9.36
CA GLY A 9 -7.81 12.75 -9.54
C GLY A 9 -8.88 12.99 -8.47
N GLN A 10 -8.49 13.16 -7.20
CA GLN A 10 -9.43 13.46 -6.10
C GLN A 10 -9.96 14.90 -6.15
N VAL A 11 -9.19 15.84 -6.72
CA VAL A 11 -9.65 17.22 -6.93
C VAL A 11 -10.71 17.30 -8.04
N LEU A 12 -10.51 16.56 -9.14
CA LEU A 12 -11.43 16.54 -10.28
C LEU A 12 -12.63 15.61 -10.07
N PHE A 13 -12.43 14.51 -9.35
CA PHE A 13 -13.44 13.50 -9.04
C PHE A 13 -13.40 13.16 -7.55
N PRO A 14 -14.01 13.99 -6.69
CA PRO A 14 -14.00 13.77 -5.26
C PRO A 14 -14.66 12.43 -4.93
N GLN A 15 -13.90 11.48 -4.39
CA GLN A 15 -14.45 10.24 -3.89
C GLN A 15 -14.69 10.37 -2.39
N ALA A 16 -15.95 10.27 -1.98
CA ALA A 16 -16.30 10.17 -0.57
C ALA A 16 -15.93 8.77 -0.07
N ILE A 17 -14.73 8.64 0.51
CA ILE A 17 -14.27 7.41 1.15
C ILE A 17 -14.65 7.50 2.62
N SER A 18 -15.27 6.45 3.17
CA SER A 18 -15.59 6.41 4.60
C SER A 18 -14.30 6.42 5.43
N ALA A 19 -14.29 7.17 6.54
CA ALA A 19 -13.16 7.20 7.45
C ALA A 19 -12.83 5.79 7.99
N GLU A 20 -13.87 4.98 8.18
CA GLU A 20 -13.78 3.59 8.63
C GLU A 20 -12.96 2.70 7.68
N LEU A 21 -13.02 2.95 6.36
CA LEU A 21 -12.21 2.23 5.37
C LEU A 21 -10.85 2.89 5.13
N ALA A 22 -10.80 4.24 5.13
CA ALA A 22 -9.60 5.00 4.82
C ALA A 22 -8.50 4.83 5.89
N ILE A 23 -8.85 4.89 7.17
CA ILE A 23 -7.88 4.81 8.27
C ILE A 23 -7.09 3.48 8.24
N PRO A 24 -7.72 2.30 8.25
CA PRO A 24 -6.98 1.03 8.28
C PRO A 24 -6.20 0.78 6.99
N THR A 25 -6.71 1.19 5.82
CA THR A 25 -6.01 1.00 4.53
C THR A 25 -4.77 1.89 4.40
N VAL A 26 -4.84 3.14 4.87
CA VAL A 26 -3.68 4.05 4.91
C VAL A 26 -2.63 3.55 5.90
N LEU A 27 -3.04 3.12 7.11
CA LEU A 27 -2.12 2.56 8.10
C LEU A 27 -1.42 1.31 7.55
N TYR A 28 -2.18 0.42 6.90
CA TYR A 28 -1.62 -0.74 6.23
C TYR A 28 -0.58 -0.36 5.17
N ALA A 29 -0.90 0.62 4.32
CA ALA A 29 0.00 1.08 3.26
C ALA A 29 1.31 1.65 3.82
N ILE A 30 1.26 2.41 4.92
CA ILE A 30 2.45 2.95 5.59
C ILE A 30 3.32 1.81 6.12
N ILE A 31 2.72 0.83 6.82
CA ILE A 31 3.44 -0.32 7.38
C ILE A 31 4.05 -1.18 6.27
N ALA A 32 3.27 -1.50 5.24
CA ALA A 32 3.73 -2.26 4.09
C ALA A 32 4.91 -1.58 3.39
N SER A 33 4.82 -0.26 3.17
CA SER A 33 5.91 0.52 2.56
C SER A 33 7.17 0.50 3.41
N PHE A 34 7.03 0.61 4.74
CA PHE A 34 8.16 0.53 5.66
C PHE A 34 8.85 -0.85 5.62
N ILE A 35 8.07 -1.93 5.59
CA ILE A 35 8.60 -3.31 5.44
C ILE A 35 9.36 -3.45 4.12
N VAL A 36 8.77 -2.97 3.01
CA VAL A 36 9.42 -2.98 1.69
C VAL A 36 10.75 -2.23 1.74
N PHE A 37 10.78 -1.03 2.30
CA PHE A 37 12.01 -0.23 2.44
C PHE A 37 13.07 -0.95 3.27
N ILE A 38 12.70 -1.56 4.40
CA ILE A 38 13.64 -2.34 5.22
C ILE A 38 14.22 -3.50 4.42
N ILE A 39 13.37 -4.27 3.72
CA ILE A 39 13.81 -5.43 2.93
C ILE A 39 14.82 -4.99 1.85
N VAL A 40 14.52 -3.90 1.14
CA VAL A 40 15.41 -3.38 0.10
C VAL A 40 16.70 -2.83 0.72
N ALA A 41 16.63 -2.06 1.80
CA ALA A 41 17.78 -1.43 2.45
C ALA A 41 18.76 -2.47 3.02
N VAL A 42 18.24 -3.50 3.70
CA VAL A 42 19.06 -4.55 4.33
C VAL A 42 19.67 -5.46 3.27
N ARG A 43 18.90 -5.85 2.26
CA ARG A 43 19.35 -6.86 1.28
C ARG A 43 20.10 -6.27 0.10
N LYS A 44 19.90 -4.98 -0.19
CA LYS A 44 20.47 -4.23 -1.32
C LYS A 44 20.28 -4.91 -2.69
N LYS A 45 19.29 -5.79 -2.81
CA LYS A 45 18.92 -6.50 -4.05
C LYS A 45 17.45 -6.89 -4.04
N ILE A 46 16.83 -6.92 -5.22
CA ILE A 46 15.47 -7.40 -5.42
C ILE A 46 15.57 -8.76 -6.13
N ASP A 47 15.61 -9.84 -5.34
CA ASP A 47 15.64 -11.21 -5.85
C ASP A 47 14.28 -11.90 -5.71
N LYS A 48 14.17 -13.14 -6.19
CA LYS A 48 12.91 -13.92 -6.14
C LYS A 48 12.30 -13.96 -4.73
N LYS A 49 13.13 -14.01 -3.67
CA LYS A 49 12.63 -14.02 -2.29
C LYS A 49 12.01 -12.69 -1.90
N ALA A 50 12.64 -11.56 -2.30
CA ALA A 50 12.06 -10.23 -2.08
C ALA A 50 10.75 -10.06 -2.86
N GLY A 51 10.70 -10.51 -4.12
CA GLY A 51 9.49 -10.49 -4.94
C GLY A 51 8.34 -11.29 -4.31
N ILE A 52 8.60 -12.51 -3.82
CA ILE A 52 7.60 -13.31 -3.11
C ILE A 52 7.09 -12.58 -1.87
N ALA A 53 7.98 -11.98 -1.07
CA ALA A 53 7.57 -11.21 0.11
C ALA A 53 6.66 -10.03 -0.26
N PHE A 54 6.98 -9.28 -1.32
CA PHE A 54 6.17 -8.15 -1.77
C PHE A 54 4.81 -8.59 -2.31
N ILE A 55 4.74 -9.71 -3.03
CA ILE A 55 3.48 -10.30 -3.48
C ILE A 55 2.64 -10.74 -2.28
N ILE A 56 3.24 -11.34 -1.25
CA ILE A 56 2.52 -11.73 -0.03
C ILE A 56 1.94 -10.50 0.67
N ILE A 57 2.74 -9.44 0.83
CA ILE A 57 2.27 -8.15 1.39
C ILE A 57 1.14 -7.58 0.54
N TYR A 58 1.19 -7.71 -0.78
CA TYR A 58 0.10 -7.30 -1.65
C TYR A 58 -1.17 -8.14 -1.45
N LEU A 59 -1.05 -9.47 -1.33
CA LEU A 59 -2.20 -10.34 -1.08
C LEU A 59 -2.87 -10.06 0.27
N PHE A 60 -2.08 -9.72 1.29
CA PHE A 60 -2.63 -9.32 2.59
C PHE A 60 -3.49 -8.04 2.52
N SER A 61 -3.27 -7.13 1.57
CA SER A 61 -4.15 -5.97 1.43
C SER A 61 -5.56 -6.37 1.01
N TYR A 62 -5.70 -7.40 0.17
CA TYR A 62 -7.02 -7.94 -0.19
C TYR A 62 -7.70 -8.63 0.98
N LEU A 63 -6.95 -9.36 1.80
CA LEU A 63 -7.50 -9.94 3.03
C LEU A 63 -8.01 -8.86 3.99
N LEU A 64 -7.25 -7.77 4.15
CA LEU A 64 -7.67 -6.63 4.96
C LEU A 64 -8.95 -5.98 4.40
N LEU A 65 -9.01 -5.74 3.09
CA LEU A 65 -10.21 -5.18 2.45
C LEU A 65 -11.42 -6.12 2.58
N PHE A 66 -11.22 -7.43 2.42
CA PHE A 66 -12.27 -8.45 2.57
C PHE A 66 -12.84 -8.52 3.99
N ILE A 67 -12.06 -8.18 5.01
CA ILE A 67 -12.53 -8.14 6.41
C ILE A 67 -13.29 -6.84 6.72
N LEU A 68 -12.96 -5.75 6.03
CA LEU A 68 -13.52 -4.41 6.30
C LEU A 68 -14.79 -4.10 5.52
N ILE A 69 -15.04 -4.79 4.40
CA ILE A 69 -16.20 -4.61 3.51
C ILE A 69 -17.21 -5.72 3.76
#